data_AF-A0A7R9W5V3-F1
#
_entry.id   AF-A0A7R9W5V3-F1
#
_cell.length_a   1.000
_cell.length_b   1.000
_cell.length_c   1.000
_cell.angle_alpha   90.00
_cell.angle_beta   90.00
_cell.angle_gamma   90.00
#
_symmetry.space_group_name_H-M   'P 1'
#
loop_
_entity.id
_entity.type
_entity.pdbx_description
1 polymer ?
#
loop_
_entity_poly.entity_id
_entity_poly.type
_entity_poly.pdbx_seq_one_letter_code
_entity_poly.pdbx_strand_id
1 'polypeptide(L)'
;LARTKVIKSGAFYECLKLKRISMPYAISIGDGAFRWCISLKSIEIPPAVADIGRDAFHYCTRLEQVVLHEGLGFIGENAFWKCSSLRAIAIPSSVTCISSGA
;
A
#
# COMPACT_ATOMS: atom_id res chain seq x y z
N LEU A 1 20.83 -11.50 -3.62
CA LEU A 1 19.84 -10.45 -3.26
C LEU A 1 18.50 -11.13 -3.05
N ALA A 2 18.04 -11.25 -1.81
CA ALA A 2 16.77 -11.90 -1.52
C ALA A 2 15.63 -11.13 -2.19
N ARG A 3 14.97 -11.76 -3.17
CA ARG A 3 13.76 -11.22 -3.79
C ARG A 3 12.62 -11.46 -2.82
N THR A 4 12.32 -10.48 -1.98
CA THR A 4 11.23 -10.62 -1.01
C THR A 4 9.90 -10.57 -1.75
N LYS A 5 9.26 -11.73 -1.90
CA LYS A 5 7.95 -11.85 -2.54
C LYS A 5 6.83 -11.22 -1.71
N VAL A 6 6.94 -11.25 -0.39
CA VAL A 6 5.90 -10.77 0.51
C VAL A 6 6.45 -9.63 1.34
N ILE A 7 5.79 -8.47 1.28
CA ILE A 7 6.05 -7.40 2.26
C ILE A 7 5.28 -7.78 3.52
N LYS A 8 6.00 -8.29 4.53
CA LYS A 8 5.39 -8.78 5.76
C LYS A 8 4.67 -7.66 6.52
N SER A 9 3.74 -8.04 7.38
CA SER A 9 3.06 -7.11 8.28
C SER A 9 4.07 -6.28 9.05
N GLY A 10 3.86 -4.96 9.08
CA GLY A 10 4.73 -3.99 9.75
C GLY A 10 6.16 -3.85 9.20
N ALA A 11 6.49 -4.41 8.02
CA ALA A 11 7.88 -4.44 7.52
C ALA A 11 8.57 -3.06 7.43
N PHE A 12 7.81 -2.00 7.18
CA PHE A 12 8.26 -0.60 7.13
C PHE A 12 7.45 0.29 8.10
N TYR A 13 6.91 -0.30 9.17
CA TYR A 13 6.18 0.44 10.20
C TYR A 13 7.03 1.60 10.73
N GLU A 14 6.46 2.81 10.80
CA GLU A 14 7.12 4.03 11.28
C GLU A 14 8.45 4.34 10.57
N CYS A 15 8.62 3.97 9.30
CA CYS A 15 9.74 4.45 8.50
C CYS A 15 9.54 5.94 8.13
N LEU A 16 9.64 6.83 9.13
CA LEU A 16 9.27 8.25 9.05
C LEU A 16 10.04 9.05 7.98
N LYS A 17 11.19 8.53 7.54
CA LYS A 17 12.06 9.15 6.52
C LYS A 17 11.95 8.48 5.13
N LEU A 18 11.18 7.40 4.99
CA LEU A 18 10.99 6.71 3.72
C LEU A 18 10.21 7.61 2.76
N LYS A 19 10.87 8.06 1.69
CA LYS A 19 10.24 8.94 0.67
C LYS A 19 9.76 8.16 -0.55
N ARG A 20 10.47 7.08 -0.87
CA ARG A 20 10.28 6.23 -2.05
C ARG A 20 10.73 4.82 -1.71
N ILE A 21 10.06 3.85 -2.31
CA ILE A 21 10.42 2.43 -2.25
C ILE A 21 10.12 1.79 -3.61
N SER A 22 10.92 0.82 -4.02
CA SER A 22 10.66 -0.01 -5.20
C SER A 22 10.61 -1.47 -4.79
N MET A 23 9.58 -2.19 -5.21
CA MET A 23 9.31 -3.57 -4.79
C MET A 23 8.87 -4.44 -5.97
N PRO A 24 9.65 -4.52 -7.06
CA PRO A 24 9.19 -5.05 -8.35
C PRO A 24 8.77 -6.54 -8.33
N TYR A 25 9.04 -7.25 -7.24
CA TYR A 25 8.73 -8.68 -7.07
C TYR A 25 7.73 -8.95 -5.94
N ALA A 26 7.15 -7.92 -5.33
CA ALA A 26 6.14 -8.12 -4.30
C ALA A 26 4.85 -8.69 -4.91
N ILE A 27 4.27 -9.68 -4.23
CA ILE A 27 3.01 -10.34 -4.57
C ILE A 27 1.91 -10.10 -3.53
N SER A 28 2.27 -9.56 -2.36
CA SER A 28 1.32 -9.12 -1.34
C SER A 28 1.94 -8.08 -0.41
N ILE A 29 1.08 -7.23 0.15
CA ILE A 29 1.43 -6.23 1.15
C ILE A 29 0.68 -6.56 2.43
N GLY A 30 1.41 -6.92 3.48
CA GLY A 30 0.84 -7.31 4.76
C GLY A 30 0.31 -6.13 5.58
N ASP A 31 -0.36 -6.49 6.67
CA ASP A 31 -1.04 -5.52 7.53
C ASP A 31 -0.07 -4.49 8.12
N GLY A 32 -0.44 -3.22 8.06
CA GLY A 32 0.36 -2.12 8.59
C GLY A 32 1.77 -2.00 7.97
N ALA A 33 2.04 -2.62 6.83
CA ALA A 33 3.38 -2.70 6.24
C ALA A 33 4.07 -1.35 6.10
N PHE A 34 3.33 -0.29 5.77
CA PHE A 34 3.81 1.09 5.62
C PHE A 34 3.12 2.07 6.58
N ARG A 35 2.47 1.56 7.63
CA ARG A 35 1.77 2.40 8.59
C ARG A 35 2.72 3.45 9.19
N TRP A 36 2.24 4.69 9.30
CA TRP A 36 3.03 5.86 9.74
C TRP A 36 4.24 6.21 8.87
N CYS A 37 4.32 5.80 7.60
CA CYS A 37 5.33 6.30 6.66
C CYS A 37 5.02 7.73 6.21
N ILE A 38 5.08 8.69 7.14
CA ILE A 38 4.62 10.08 6.94
C ILE A 38 5.40 10.85 5.86
N SER A 39 6.57 10.38 5.44
CA SER A 39 7.36 11.00 4.35
C SER A 39 7.12 10.37 2.97
N LEU A 40 6.39 9.26 2.90
CA LEU A 40 6.13 8.56 1.65
C LEU A 40 5.21 9.41 0.79
N LYS A 41 5.65 9.78 -0.41
CA LYS A 41 4.91 10.67 -1.30
C LYS A 41 4.14 9.96 -2.38
N SER A 42 4.73 8.90 -2.91
CA SER A 42 4.13 8.10 -3.96
C SER A 42 4.52 6.64 -3.79
N ILE A 43 3.62 5.76 -4.20
CA ILE A 43 3.90 4.33 -4.30
C ILE A 43 3.24 3.75 -5.55
N GLU A 44 4.01 2.92 -6.24
CA GLU A 44 3.51 2.04 -7.27
C GLU A 44 3.42 0.63 -6.69
N ILE A 45 2.20 0.09 -6.66
CA ILE A 45 1.94 -1.27 -6.22
C ILE A 45 2.23 -2.19 -7.41
N PRO A 46 3.16 -3.15 -7.33
CA PRO A 46 3.48 -4.00 -8.48
C PRO A 46 2.26 -4.77 -9.01
N PRO A 47 2.17 -5.03 -10.33
CA PRO A 47 1.05 -5.79 -10.92
C PRO A 47 0.87 -7.21 -10.38
N ALA A 48 1.92 -7.78 -9.75
CA ALA A 48 1.84 -9.11 -9.15
C ALA A 48 1.20 -9.11 -7.75
N VAL A 49 0.93 -7.93 -7.17
CA VAL A 49 0.28 -7.82 -5.85
C VAL A 49 -1.20 -8.13 -5.96
N ALA A 50 -1.61 -9.23 -5.33
CA ALA A 50 -3.01 -9.64 -5.28
C ALA A 50 -3.79 -8.99 -4.12
N ASP A 51 -3.09 -8.64 -3.03
CA ASP A 51 -3.73 -8.21 -1.78
C ASP A 51 -2.97 -7.05 -1.11
N ILE A 52 -3.73 -6.06 -0.63
CA ILE A 52 -3.28 -5.00 0.28
C ILE A 52 -3.93 -5.23 1.64
N GLY A 53 -3.11 -5.46 2.67
CA GLY A 53 -3.55 -5.78 4.02
C GLY A 53 -4.20 -4.62 4.77
N ARG A 54 -4.75 -4.94 5.94
CA ARG A 54 -5.37 -3.98 6.86
C ARG A 54 -4.34 -2.93 7.28
N ASP A 55 -4.75 -1.67 7.35
CA ASP A 55 -3.92 -0.54 7.80
C ASP A 55 -2.62 -0.35 6.98
N ALA A 56 -2.47 -0.98 5.80
CA ALA A 56 -1.18 -1.09 5.10
C ALA A 56 -0.47 0.25 4.88
N PHE A 57 -1.21 1.33 4.57
CA PHE A 57 -0.71 2.69 4.39
C PHE A 57 -1.35 3.69 5.37
N HIS A 58 -1.93 3.20 6.46
CA HIS A 58 -2.57 4.02 7.48
C HIS A 58 -1.63 5.13 7.99
N TYR A 59 -2.11 6.38 8.02
CA TYR A 59 -1.36 7.58 8.41
C TYR A 59 -0.15 7.91 7.51
N CYS A 60 -0.13 7.47 6.25
CA CYS A 60 0.80 8.02 5.26
C CYS A 60 0.34 9.43 4.83
N THR A 61 0.47 10.41 5.72
CA THR A 61 -0.17 11.73 5.59
C THR A 61 0.28 12.54 4.36
N ARG A 62 1.48 12.26 3.84
CA ARG A 62 2.04 12.90 2.63
C ARG A 62 1.91 12.06 1.37
N LEU A 63 1.23 10.91 1.42
CA LEU A 63 1.01 10.07 0.25
C LEU A 63 0.04 10.79 -0.68
N GLU A 64 0.54 11.22 -1.83
CA GLU A 64 -0.19 12.00 -2.84
C GLU A 64 -0.68 11.12 -3.98
N GLN A 65 0.06 10.05 -4.30
CA GLN A 65 -0.19 9.19 -5.45
C GLN A 65 -0.02 7.71 -5.10
N VAL A 66 -1.05 6.93 -5.43
CA VAL A 66 -1.03 5.46 -5.39
C VAL A 66 -1.36 4.97 -6.79
N VAL A 67 -0.48 4.15 -7.36
CA VAL A 67 -0.74 3.46 -8.63
C VAL A 67 -1.06 2.01 -8.33
N LEU A 68 -2.29 1.61 -8.64
CA LEU A 68 -2.79 0.24 -8.57
C LEU A 68 -2.89 -0.32 -9.99
N HIS A 69 -2.70 -1.64 -10.14
CA HIS A 69 -2.71 -2.32 -11.43
C HIS A 69 -3.71 -3.47 -11.44
N GLU A 70 -4.07 -3.93 -12.63
CA GLU A 70 -4.86 -5.14 -12.80
C GLU A 70 -4.14 -6.35 -12.18
N GLY A 71 -4.92 -7.22 -11.51
CA GLY A 71 -4.42 -8.34 -10.70
C GLY A 71 -4.64 -8.16 -9.21
N LEU A 72 -4.92 -6.93 -8.75
CA LEU A 72 -5.28 -6.64 -7.36
C LEU A 72 -6.72 -7.08 -7.07
N GLY A 73 -6.92 -8.02 -6.15
CA GLY A 73 -8.23 -8.55 -5.79
C GLY A 73 -8.84 -7.91 -4.54
N PHE A 74 -8.01 -7.57 -3.54
CA PHE A 74 -8.46 -7.20 -2.21
C PHE A 74 -7.76 -5.95 -1.65
N ILE A 75 -8.56 -5.04 -1.09
CA ILE A 75 -8.10 -3.89 -0.30
C ILE A 75 -8.64 -3.99 1.12
N GLY A 76 -7.72 -4.15 2.08
CA GLY A 76 -8.02 -4.35 3.49
C GLY A 76 -8.56 -3.11 4.21
N GLU A 77 -9.09 -3.36 5.41
CA GLU A 77 -9.71 -2.33 6.23
C GLU A 77 -8.71 -1.19 6.52
N ASN A 78 -9.14 0.06 6.39
CA ASN A 78 -8.33 1.25 6.64
C ASN A 78 -7.00 1.31 5.86
N ALA A 79 -6.86 0.58 4.73
CA ALA A 79 -5.63 0.48 3.97
C ALA A 79 -5.00 1.84 3.65
N PHE A 80 -5.79 2.85 3.28
CA PHE A 80 -5.34 4.23 3.03
C PHE A 80 -5.96 5.24 4.01
N TRP A 81 -6.42 4.81 5.18
CA TRP A 81 -7.02 5.71 6.15
C TRP A 81 -6.01 6.76 6.65
N LYS A 82 -6.47 8.01 6.79
CA LYS A 82 -5.66 9.18 7.15
C LYS A 82 -4.51 9.49 6.17
N CYS A 83 -4.56 9.01 4.93
CA CYS A 83 -3.73 9.52 3.83
C CYS A 83 -4.22 10.90 3.36
N SER A 84 -4.04 11.93 4.18
CA SER A 84 -4.64 13.27 3.98
C SER A 84 -4.27 13.99 2.69
N SER A 85 -3.13 13.65 2.08
CA SER A 85 -2.72 14.22 0.78
C SER A 85 -3.22 13.43 -0.43
N LEU A 86 -3.81 12.25 -0.23
CA LEU A 86 -4.28 11.38 -1.30
C LEU A 86 -5.65 11.87 -1.78
N ARG A 87 -5.71 12.38 -3.01
CA ARG A 87 -6.91 13.03 -3.56
C ARG A 87 -7.84 12.07 -4.30
N ALA A 88 -7.24 11.10 -4.98
CA ALA A 88 -7.94 10.11 -5.78
C ALA A 88 -7.08 8.85 -5.87
N ILE A 89 -7.75 7.70 -5.98
CA ILE A 89 -7.14 6.42 -6.31
C ILE A 89 -8.00 5.82 -7.43
N ALA A 90 -7.37 5.47 -8.55
CA ALA A 90 -8.04 4.69 -9.58
C ALA A 90 -8.08 3.23 -9.13
N ILE A 91 -9.28 2.69 -8.94
CA ILE A 91 -9.48 1.29 -8.55
C ILE A 91 -9.54 0.44 -9.84
N PRO A 92 -8.63 -0.55 -10.01
CA PRO A 92 -8.66 -1.43 -11.17
C PRO A 92 -9.87 -2.37 -11.12
N SER A 93 -10.30 -2.86 -12.29
CA SER A 93 -11.53 -3.65 -12.42
C SER A 93 -11.46 -5.02 -11.74
N SER A 94 -10.25 -5.54 -11.54
CA SER A 94 -9.98 -6.77 -10.79
C SER A 94 -10.27 -6.69 -9.29
N VAL A 95 -10.43 -5.50 -8.71
CA VAL A 95 -10.74 -5.38 -7.27
C VAL A 95 -12.16 -5.86 -7.02
N THR A 96 -12.28 -6.99 -6.33
CA THR A 96 -13.56 -7.63 -6.03
C THR A 96 -14.04 -7.32 -4.61
N CYS A 97 -13.15 -6.86 -3.73
CA CYS A 97 -13.49 -6.55 -2.36
C CYS A 97 -12.68 -5.35 -1.82
N ILE A 98 -13.40 -4.38 -1.25
CA ILE A 98 -12.87 -3.21 -0.56
C ILE A 98 -13.50 -3.19 0.83
N SER A 99 -12.67 -3.29 1.87
CA SER A 99 -13.13 -3.32 3.25
C SER A 99 -13.45 -1.91 3.79
N SER A 100 -14.11 -1.85 4.95
CA SER A 100 -14.48 -0.59 5.59
C SER A 100 -13.30 0.37 5.75
N GLY A 101 -13.49 1.65 5.41
CA GLY A 101 -12.50 2.71 5.63
C GLY A 101 -11.23 2.65 4.77
N ALA A 102 -11.15 1.69 3.83
CA ALA A 102 -10.02 1.50 2.92
C ALA A 102 -9.60 2.77 2.18
#